data_AF-A0A956PL98-F1
#
_entry.id   AF-A0A956PL98-F1
#
_cell.length_a   1.000
_cell.length_b   1.000
_cell.length_c   1.000
_cell.angle_alpha   90.00
_cell.angle_beta   90.00
_cell.angle_gamma   90.00
#
_symmetry.space_group_name_H-M   'P 1'
#
loop_
_entity.id
_entity.type
_entity.pdbx_description
1 polymer ?
#
loop_
_entity_poly.entity_id
_entity_poly.type
_entity_poly.pdbx_seq_one_letter_code
_entity_poly.pdbx_strand_id
1 'polypeptide(L)'
;MKPELFDTVSQVLKGPCGVTSPVSVQSRLVEDLELDSVGLLCLAVGLENRYRVKLEENPEEPPATVADVMELLNRALEKQNVEP
;
A
#
# COMPACT_ATOMS: atom_id res chain seq x y z
N MET A 1 14.99 2.46 1.96
CA MET A 1 13.61 1.93 2.09
C MET A 1 13.34 1.68 3.57
N LYS A 2 12.30 2.27 4.15
CA LYS A 2 12.00 2.17 5.59
C LYS A 2 11.38 0.78 5.88
N PRO A 3 12.04 -0.12 6.64
CA PRO A 3 11.53 -1.49 6.88
C PRO A 3 10.13 -1.51 7.48
N GLU A 4 9.84 -0.53 8.34
CA GLU A 4 8.56 -0.37 9.03
C GLU A 4 7.37 -0.14 8.08
N LEU A 5 7.61 0.49 6.91
CA LEU A 5 6.58 0.68 5.89
C LEU A 5 6.25 -0.65 5.21
N PHE A 6 7.26 -1.46 4.90
CA PHE A 6 7.04 -2.78 4.32
C PHE A 6 6.26 -3.68 5.28
N ASP A 7 6.64 -3.69 6.55
CA ASP A 7 5.94 -4.50 7.56
C ASP A 7 4.47 -4.11 7.67
N THR A 8 4.17 -2.81 7.63
CA THR A 8 2.78 -2.35 7.68
C THR A 8 1.99 -2.69 6.42
N VAL A 9 2.58 -2.48 5.23
CA VAL A 9 1.95 -2.88 3.96
C VAL A 9 1.69 -4.39 3.94
N SER A 10 2.66 -5.20 4.37
CA SER A 10 2.55 -6.66 4.48
C SER A 10 1.46 -7.08 5.47
N GLN A 11 1.31 -6.38 6.60
CA GLN A 11 0.24 -6.64 7.57
C GLN A 11 -1.16 -6.35 6.98
N VAL A 12 -1.32 -5.25 6.24
CA VAL A 12 -2.61 -4.93 5.60
C VAL A 12 -2.95 -5.94 4.50
N LEU A 13 -1.95 -6.31 3.68
CA LEU A 13 -2.10 -7.33 2.64
C LEU A 13 -2.54 -8.67 3.24
N LYS A 14 -1.85 -9.16 4.28
CA LYS A 14 -2.12 -10.48 4.86
C LYS A 14 -3.35 -10.55 5.76
N GLY A 15 -3.71 -9.44 6.39
CA GLY A 15 -4.89 -9.36 7.26
C GLY A 15 -6.12 -8.95 6.45
N PRO A 16 -6.45 -7.64 6.41
CA PRO A 16 -7.61 -7.12 5.69
C PRO A 16 -7.79 -7.61 4.24
N CYS A 17 -6.72 -7.70 3.44
CA CYS A 17 -6.84 -8.12 2.03
C CYS A 17 -6.79 -9.66 1.84
N GLY A 18 -6.54 -10.43 2.90
CA GLY A 18 -6.56 -11.90 2.85
C GLY A 18 -5.43 -12.55 2.03
N VAL A 19 -4.36 -11.83 1.70
CA VAL A 19 -3.22 -12.37 0.93
C VAL A 19 -2.51 -13.44 1.75
N THR A 20 -2.44 -14.65 1.20
CA THR A 20 -1.77 -15.79 1.85
C THR A 20 -0.41 -16.13 1.23
N SER A 21 -0.13 -15.60 0.04
CA SER A 21 1.13 -15.80 -0.66
C SER A 21 2.30 -15.03 -0.01
N PRO A 22 3.56 -15.42 -0.27
CA PRO A 22 4.71 -14.65 0.15
C PRO A 22 4.70 -13.24 -0.47
N VAL A 23 4.77 -12.22 0.37
CA VAL A 23 4.83 -10.81 -0.05
C VAL A 23 6.28 -10.36 -0.12
N SER A 24 6.66 -9.74 -1.24
CA SER A 24 7.94 -9.06 -1.43
C SER A 24 7.70 -7.67 -2.00
N VAL A 25 8.72 -6.80 -1.97
CA VAL A 25 8.63 -5.45 -2.56
C VAL A 25 8.39 -5.47 -4.07
N GLN A 26 8.79 -6.55 -4.76
CA GLN A 26 8.61 -6.71 -6.21
C GLN A 26 7.30 -7.41 -6.58
N SER A 27 6.55 -7.90 -5.59
CA SER A 27 5.29 -8.59 -5.85
C SER A 27 4.30 -7.65 -6.53
N ARG A 28 3.79 -8.07 -7.69
CA ARG A 28 2.73 -7.39 -8.40
C ARG A 28 1.41 -7.60 -7.68
N LEU A 29 0.69 -6.51 -7.45
CA LEU A 29 -0.53 -6.50 -6.63
C LEU A 29 -1.61 -7.42 -7.21
N VAL A 30 -1.79 -7.40 -8.53
CA VAL A 30 -2.82 -8.19 -9.20
C VAL A 30 -2.30 -9.58 -9.55
N GLU A 31 -1.15 -9.68 -10.21
CA GLU A 31 -0.74 -10.95 -10.79
C GLU A 31 -0.03 -11.90 -9.82
N ASP A 32 0.65 -11.38 -8.80
CA ASP A 32 1.40 -12.21 -7.85
C ASP A 32 0.65 -12.34 -6.50
N LEU A 33 -0.09 -11.31 -6.11
CA LEU A 33 -0.88 -11.29 -4.86
C LEU A 33 -2.38 -11.50 -5.09
N GLU A 34 -2.82 -11.61 -6.34
CA GLU A 34 -4.22 -11.89 -6.71
C GLU A 34 -5.22 -10.89 -6.15
N LEU A 35 -4.82 -9.63 -5.93
CA LEU A 35 -5.73 -8.59 -5.49
C LEU A 35 -6.69 -8.22 -6.62
N ASP A 36 -7.98 -8.33 -6.34
CA ASP A 36 -9.03 -7.75 -7.16
C ASP A 36 -9.25 -6.27 -6.83
N SER A 37 -10.23 -5.64 -7.47
CA SER A 37 -10.56 -4.22 -7.22
C SER A 37 -10.95 -3.93 -5.78
N VAL A 38 -11.57 -4.88 -5.09
CA VAL A 38 -11.96 -4.75 -3.68
C VAL A 38 -10.73 -4.91 -2.78
N GLY A 39 -9.83 -5.83 -3.11
CA GLY A 39 -8.56 -6.02 -2.43
C GLY A 39 -7.63 -4.81 -2.53
N LEU A 40 -7.54 -4.21 -3.72
CA LEU A 40 -6.81 -2.96 -3.95
C LEU A 40 -7.40 -1.80 -3.15
N LEU A 41 -8.72 -1.63 -3.16
CA LEU A 41 -9.40 -0.61 -2.37
C LEU A 41 -9.20 -0.85 -0.86
N CYS A 42 -9.27 -2.11 -0.42
CA CYS A 42 -9.02 -2.49 0.97
C CYS A 42 -7.60 -2.15 1.41
N LEU A 43 -6.62 -2.38 0.54
CA LEU A 43 -5.23 -2.00 0.79
C LEU A 43 -5.10 -0.49 0.98
N ALA A 44 -5.63 0.30 0.05
CA ALA A 44 -5.59 1.77 0.13
C ALA A 44 -6.23 2.27 1.44
N VAL A 45 -7.48 1.89 1.68
CA VAL A 45 -8.25 2.30 2.88
C VAL A 45 -7.58 1.82 4.17
N GLY A 46 -7.00 0.62 4.17
CA GLY A 46 -6.29 0.06 5.33
C GLY A 46 -5.06 0.89 5.71
N LEU A 47 -4.28 1.31 4.72
CA LEU A 47 -3.08 2.14 4.92
C LEU A 47 -3.45 3.57 5.33
N GLU A 48 -4.42 4.19 4.65
CA GLU A 48 -4.94 5.51 5.00
C GLU A 48 -5.44 5.56 6.45
N ASN A 49 -6.24 4.58 6.87
CA ASN A 49 -6.76 4.52 8.23
C ASN A 49 -5.65 4.33 9.28
N ARG A 50 -4.62 3.56 8.95
CA ARG A 50 -3.53 3.24 9.89
C ARG A 50 -2.60 4.42 10.13
N TYR A 51 -2.32 5.20 9.09
CA TYR A 51 -1.43 6.37 9.16
C TYR A 51 -2.16 7.72 9.22
N ARG A 52 -3.50 7.72 9.14
CA ARG A 52 -4.33 8.94 9.08
C ARG A 52 -3.94 9.88 7.93
N VAL A 53 -3.54 9.30 6.80
CA VAL A 53 -3.19 10.02 5.57
C VAL A 53 -4.22 9.75 4.48
N LYS A 54 -4.16 10.53 3.39
CA LYS A 54 -4.78 10.18 2.12
C LYS A 54 -3.73 9.72 1.13
N LEU A 55 -3.95 8.57 0.50
CA LEU A 55 -3.11 8.09 -0.58
C LEU A 55 -3.60 8.74 -1.88
N GLU A 56 -3.01 9.88 -2.22
CA GLU A 56 -3.33 10.63 -3.44
C GLU A 56 -2.74 9.93 -4.69
N GLU A 57 -3.27 8.76 -5.02
CA GLU A 57 -2.87 8.01 -6.21
C GLU A 57 -3.28 8.73 -7.51
N ASN A 58 -2.46 8.59 -8.55
CA ASN A 58 -2.83 9.01 -9.89
C ASN A 58 -3.64 7.87 -10.54
N PRO A 59 -4.92 8.07 -10.88
CA PRO A 59 -5.73 7.02 -11.50
C PRO A 59 -5.23 6.59 -12.89
N GLU A 60 -4.44 7.43 -13.57
CA GLU A 60 -3.82 7.07 -14.86
C GLU A 60 -2.58 6.17 -14.67
N GLU A 61 -1.99 6.18 -13.47
CA GLU A 61 -0.79 5.44 -13.10
C GLU A 61 -0.95 4.80 -11.70
N PRO A 62 -1.87 3.82 -11.55
CA PRO A 62 -2.07 3.15 -10.27
C PRO A 62 -0.83 2.33 -9.89
N PRO A 63 -0.59 2.11 -8.58
CA PRO A 63 0.54 1.31 -8.13
C PRO A 63 0.41 -0.14 -8.63
N ALA A 64 1.47 -0.68 -9.24
CA ALA A 64 1.48 -2.04 -9.78
C ALA A 64 2.10 -3.04 -8.81
N THR A 65 3.02 -2.58 -7.96
CA THR A 65 3.80 -3.41 -7.04
C THR A 65 3.70 -2.92 -5.60
N VAL A 66 4.12 -3.77 -4.67
CA VAL A 66 4.27 -3.40 -3.26
C VAL A 66 5.23 -2.22 -3.07
N ALA A 67 6.31 -2.13 -3.85
CA ALA A 67 7.24 -1.01 -3.82
C ALA A 67 6.54 0.32 -4.19
N ASP A 68 5.68 0.31 -5.22
CA ASP A 68 4.93 1.50 -5.64
C ASP A 68 3.98 1.98 -4.54
N VAL A 69 3.30 1.05 -3.87
CA VAL A 69 2.43 1.36 -2.72
C VAL A 69 3.25 1.97 -1.57
N MET A 70 4.44 1.43 -1.29
CA MET A 70 5.32 1.97 -0.26
C MET A 70 5.82 3.37 -0.60
N GLU A 71 6.12 3.65 -1.87
CA GLU A 71 6.49 4.98 -2.33
C GLU A 71 5.32 5.95 -2.21
N LEU A 72 4.12 5.54 -2.62
CA LEU A 72 2.90 6.34 -2.47
C LEU A 72 2.64 6.70 -1.00
N LEU A 73 2.73 5.72 -0.10
CA LEU A 73 2.58 5.94 1.34
C LEU A 73 3.68 6.84 1.91
N ASN A 74 4.95 6.64 1.52
CA ASN A 74 6.03 7.49 1.99
C ASN A 74 5.83 8.95 1.58
N ARG A 75 5.39 9.20 0.34
CA ARG A 75 5.04 10.56 -0.14
C ARG A 75 3.89 11.16 0.67
N ALA A 76 2.84 10.38 0.96
CA ALA A 76 1.71 10.85 1.77
C ALA A 76 2.12 11.23 3.20
N LEU A 77 2.99 10.42 3.83
CA LEU A 77 3.55 10.69 5.15
C LEU A 77 4.44 11.93 5.18
N GLU A 78 5.25 12.12 4.14
CA GLU A 78 6.09 13.33 4.01
C GLU A 78 5.24 14.59 3.89
N LYS A 79 4.14 14.56 3.13
CA LYS A 79 3.18 15.69 3.05
C LYS A 79 2.54 15.99 4.41
N GLN A 80 2.08 14.96 5.13
CA GLN A 80 1.45 15.12 6.44
C GLN A 80 2.40 15.76 7.47
N ASN A 81 3.69 15.43 7.44
CA ASN A 81 4.69 16.02 8.34
C ASN A 81 5.12 17.45 7.96
N VAL A 82 4.73 17.94 6.78
CA VAL A 82 5.06 19.29 6.29
C VAL A 82 3.89 20.26 6.55
N GLU A 83 2.67 19.76 6.77
CA GLU A 83 1.51 20.57 7.12
C GLU A 83 1.51 20.87 8.64
N PRO A 84 1.51 22.16 9.05
CA PRO A 84 1.57 22.59 10.46
C PRO A 84 0.26 22.40 11.24
#